data_AF-A0A8D8BBJ4-F1
#
_entry.id   AF-A0A8D8BBJ4-F1
#
_cell.length_a   1.000
_cell.length_b   1.000
_cell.length_c   1.000
_cell.angle_alpha   90.00
_cell.angle_beta   90.00
_cell.angle_gamma   90.00
#
_symmetry.space_group_name_H-M   'P 1'
#
loop_
_entity.id
_entity.type
_entity.pdbx_description
1 polymer ?
#
loop_
_entity_poly.entity_id
_entity_poly.type
_entity_poly.pdbx_seq_one_letter_code
_entity_poly.pdbx_strand_id
1 'polypeptide(L)'
;MQGHENNGFQADSPSIPGQFRWSTVIENGVMVDGPKQRRNSRGTDSVTNNSSTTTLDLRGTEPDGESAEGTGPGRDQWGKGIEFLMSCIAMSVGLGNVWRFPFIALENGGGAFVIPYIIVLLLVGKPVYYMEMIIGQFSSRGSVKVYDCVPALRGIGYGELYMICVLITYYSSLMALIGRYMWDSFKSPLPWAHCQPEWGTGCVPATARQYAANGTVEQMSSSELYYKRVVLKELDNIDDGIGLPDWQLTLFLCLSWSIVLLVLIRGVKSAGKASYFLALFPYLVITILLVRACTLPGAVNGIIYFLKPQWDKILDPKVWYAAVTQCFFSLSICFGNIIMYSSYNKFRHNVHRDATIVTTIDTFTSLLAGCTIFGILGHLAHVVGSDDVGSVVKPGAGLAFISYPEAIAKFDVVPQAFSVLFFLMLFVLGIGSNVAMTSCVMTVIRDQFPKVKNWQAATVIAICGVALGCIYVTPGGQYILTLVDHFGASFIALVLAIAELIAIGWIYGVDRLCKDVEFMLGHRPNLYWRLCWRWVTPLLMTAILIYNLVTLQPLTYQGYVYPTIAYDLGWCIAALGLLQLPIWGIYAIYKQEGKTLSEKVMNAFRPTRNWGPIDPTLNQEYKKFIHQE
;
A
#
# COMPACT_ATOMS: atom_id res chain seq x y z
N MET A 1 47.57 41.51 38.93
CA MET A 1 48.14 41.30 40.28
C MET A 1 47.41 40.13 40.92
N GLN A 2 48.18 39.07 41.23
CA GLN A 2 47.95 37.97 42.20
C GLN A 2 46.60 37.22 42.17
N GLY A 3 46.52 35.89 42.18
CA GLY A 3 47.54 34.84 42.29
C GLY A 3 46.87 33.48 42.62
N HIS A 4 47.35 32.42 41.95
CA HIS A 4 47.49 31.00 42.35
C HIS A 4 46.41 30.26 43.18
N GLU A 5 45.98 29.08 42.68
CA GLU A 5 46.54 27.78 43.10
C GLU A 5 46.19 26.63 42.14
N ASN A 6 47.09 25.64 42.08
CA ASN A 6 47.17 24.50 41.16
C ASN A 6 46.83 23.19 41.90
N ASN A 7 46.58 22.12 41.13
CA ASN A 7 46.56 20.65 41.42
C ASN A 7 45.16 20.05 41.15
N GLY A 8 44.94 19.01 40.33
CA GLY A 8 45.77 18.09 39.57
C GLY A 8 44.89 16.93 39.07
N PHE A 9 45.35 16.21 38.05
CA PHE A 9 44.87 14.91 37.52
C PHE A 9 43.64 14.84 36.57
N GLN A 10 43.96 14.96 35.28
CA GLN A 10 43.93 13.91 34.22
C GLN A 10 42.67 13.02 34.06
N ALA A 11 41.94 13.24 32.95
CA ALA A 11 41.27 12.19 32.19
C ALA A 11 41.12 12.61 30.71
N ASP A 12 41.58 11.74 29.83
CA ASP A 12 41.77 11.92 28.39
C ASP A 12 40.46 12.19 27.61
N SER A 13 40.55 13.11 26.64
CA SER A 13 39.63 13.22 25.51
C SER A 13 40.43 13.62 24.26
N PRO A 14 40.60 12.73 23.26
CA PRO A 14 40.89 13.18 21.92
C PRO A 14 39.74 12.93 20.96
N SER A 15 39.22 14.04 20.46
CA SER A 15 38.71 14.31 19.12
C SER A 15 38.79 13.20 18.06
N ILE A 16 37.62 12.95 17.45
CA ILE A 16 37.28 12.55 16.07
C ILE A 16 38.46 12.52 15.06
N PRO A 17 38.69 11.40 14.35
CA PRO A 17 38.66 11.45 12.88
C PRO A 17 38.22 10.15 12.17
N GLY A 18 37.59 10.31 11.00
CA GLY A 18 37.21 9.22 10.09
C GLY A 18 37.04 9.69 8.64
N GLN A 19 38.03 10.41 8.11
CA GLN A 19 38.23 10.62 6.68
C GLN A 19 38.93 9.38 6.08
N PHE A 20 38.37 8.82 5.01
CA PHE A 20 39.00 7.76 4.24
C PHE A 20 40.25 8.30 3.52
N ARG A 21 41.43 7.79 3.90
CA ARG A 21 42.68 7.93 3.14
C ARG A 21 43.16 6.55 2.73
N TRP A 22 43.39 6.39 1.43
CA TRP A 22 44.08 5.24 0.84
C TRP A 22 45.57 5.33 1.18
N SER A 23 46.13 4.28 1.78
CA SER A 23 47.57 4.12 1.92
C SER A 23 47.98 2.78 1.31
N THR A 24 48.59 2.90 0.12
CA THR A 24 49.35 1.88 -0.58
C THR A 24 50.60 1.55 0.21
N VAL A 25 50.84 0.26 0.49
CA VAL A 25 52.16 -0.24 0.92
C VAL A 25 52.70 -1.07 -0.23
N ILE A 26 53.83 -0.62 -0.77
CA ILE A 26 54.66 -1.34 -1.73
C ILE A 26 55.74 -2.05 -0.92
N GLU A 27 55.91 -3.35 -1.13
CA GLU A 27 57.22 -3.97 -0.92
C GLU A 27 57.45 -5.13 -1.89
N ASN A 28 58.60 -5.05 -2.57
CA ASN A 28 59.29 -6.07 -3.38
C ASN A 28 58.64 -6.47 -4.71
N GLY A 29 59.00 -5.69 -5.73
CA GLY A 29 58.50 -5.78 -7.10
C GLY A 29 58.81 -7.06 -7.87
N VAL A 30 58.04 -7.18 -8.96
CA VAL A 30 58.10 -8.11 -10.09
C VAL A 30 57.14 -9.32 -10.03
N MET A 31 55.97 -9.09 -10.67
CA MET A 31 55.32 -9.85 -11.77
C MET A 31 54.76 -11.28 -11.58
N VAL A 32 53.46 -11.38 -11.94
CA VAL A 32 52.82 -12.33 -12.89
C VAL A 32 52.05 -13.57 -12.40
N ASP A 33 50.82 -13.65 -12.95
CA ASP A 33 49.87 -14.73 -13.28
C ASP A 33 49.49 -15.87 -12.33
N GLY A 34 48.17 -16.10 -12.30
CA GLY A 34 47.62 -17.42 -12.64
C GLY A 34 47.07 -18.26 -11.47
N PRO A 35 45.89 -18.89 -11.62
CA PRO A 35 45.16 -19.50 -10.52
C PRO A 35 45.52 -20.97 -10.31
N LYS A 36 45.44 -21.49 -9.06
CA LYS A 36 45.00 -22.88 -8.79
C LYS A 36 44.82 -23.20 -7.30
N GLN A 37 43.58 -23.58 -7.00
CA GLN A 37 43.13 -24.78 -6.26
C GLN A 37 44.02 -25.45 -5.19
N ARG A 38 43.38 -25.57 -4.01
CA ARG A 38 43.25 -26.75 -3.12
C ARG A 38 44.51 -27.55 -2.76
N ARG A 39 44.77 -27.63 -1.46
CA ARG A 39 45.09 -28.91 -0.81
C ARG A 39 44.63 -28.96 0.65
N ASN A 40 43.91 -30.04 0.95
CA ASN A 40 43.55 -30.53 2.27
C ASN A 40 44.79 -31.17 2.91
N SER A 41 44.96 -31.03 4.23
CA SER A 41 45.70 -32.01 5.02
C SER A 41 45.20 -32.06 6.47
N ARG A 42 44.87 -33.28 6.89
CA ARG A 42 44.42 -33.74 8.21
C ARG A 42 45.57 -33.78 9.23
N GLY A 43 45.21 -33.86 10.51
CA GLY A 43 46.02 -34.42 11.60
C GLY A 43 45.60 -33.81 12.94
N THR A 44 44.64 -34.38 13.68
CA THR A 44 44.75 -35.46 14.71
C THR A 44 45.12 -34.96 16.11
N ASP A 45 44.20 -35.28 17.03
CA ASP A 45 44.35 -35.68 18.44
C ASP A 45 44.79 -34.66 19.51
N SER A 46 43.92 -34.38 20.48
CA SER A 46 43.78 -35.21 21.71
C SER A 46 43.02 -34.48 22.82
N VAL A 47 42.53 -35.29 23.76
CA VAL A 47 41.47 -35.09 24.77
C VAL A 47 42.02 -34.49 26.07
N THR A 48 41.23 -33.69 26.80
CA THR A 48 41.06 -33.79 28.27
C THR A 48 39.88 -32.96 28.80
N ASN A 49 39.06 -33.62 29.63
CA ASN A 49 37.94 -33.07 30.40
C ASN A 49 38.44 -32.29 31.63
N ASN A 50 37.69 -31.27 32.09
CA ASN A 50 37.20 -31.20 33.48
C ASN A 50 36.21 -30.05 33.70
N SER A 51 35.43 -30.22 34.77
CA SER A 51 34.06 -29.81 35.03
C SER A 51 33.89 -28.56 35.92
N SER A 52 32.80 -27.82 35.66
CA SER A 52 31.87 -27.13 36.60
C SER A 52 32.38 -26.17 37.70
N THR A 53 31.94 -24.90 37.69
CA THR A 53 30.83 -24.34 38.55
C THR A 53 30.78 -22.79 38.50
N THR A 54 29.64 -22.28 37.99
CA THR A 54 28.82 -21.09 38.36
C THR A 54 29.43 -19.75 38.81
N THR A 55 29.12 -18.68 38.06
CA THR A 55 28.40 -17.46 38.55
C THR A 55 27.75 -16.70 37.38
N LEU A 56 26.46 -16.39 37.52
CA LEU A 56 25.69 -15.50 36.66
C LEU A 56 26.26 -14.07 36.71
N ASP A 57 26.34 -13.40 35.57
CA ASP A 57 26.04 -11.97 35.52
C ASP A 57 25.40 -11.57 34.18
N LEU A 58 24.28 -10.85 34.29
CA LEU A 58 23.43 -10.36 33.21
C LEU A 58 23.86 -8.95 32.82
N ARG A 59 24.31 -8.73 31.58
CA ARG A 59 23.93 -7.55 30.76
C ARG A 59 24.49 -7.64 29.33
N GLY A 60 23.65 -7.21 28.40
CA GLY A 60 23.73 -7.48 26.97
C GLY A 60 24.89 -6.83 26.22
N THR A 61 25.27 -7.52 25.15
CA THR A 61 25.52 -6.96 23.82
C THR A 61 25.34 -8.12 22.85
N GLU A 62 24.32 -8.07 21.98
CA GLU A 62 24.22 -9.00 20.85
C GLU A 62 25.35 -8.66 19.86
N PRO A 63 26.25 -9.59 19.51
CA PRO A 63 27.01 -9.46 18.29
C PRO A 63 26.12 -9.94 17.14
N ASP A 64 25.98 -9.10 16.11
CA ASP A 64 25.49 -9.49 14.79
C ASP A 64 26.35 -10.64 14.24
N GLY A 65 25.99 -11.87 14.61
CA GLY A 65 26.58 -13.09 14.10
C GLY A 65 25.94 -13.44 12.77
N GLU A 66 26.75 -13.45 11.71
CA GLU A 66 26.43 -14.06 10.43
C GLU A 66 25.79 -15.44 10.67
N SER A 67 24.49 -15.52 10.40
CA SER A 67 23.75 -16.78 10.45
C SER A 67 24.35 -17.72 9.40
N ALA A 68 24.96 -18.79 9.88
CA ALA A 68 25.46 -19.91 9.09
C ALA A 68 24.45 -20.32 8.01
N GLU A 69 24.95 -20.48 6.78
CA GLU A 69 24.20 -20.93 5.62
C GLU A 69 23.55 -22.30 5.87
N GLY A 70 22.26 -22.28 6.21
CA GLY A 70 21.41 -23.47 6.20
C GLY A 70 21.12 -23.88 4.75
N THR A 71 21.73 -24.98 4.31
CA THR A 71 21.54 -25.61 3.00
C THR A 71 20.13 -26.22 2.88
N GLY A 72 19.19 -25.42 2.39
CA GLY A 72 17.91 -25.79 1.79
C GLY A 72 17.46 -24.66 0.87
N PRO A 73 16.50 -24.86 -0.07
CA PRO A 73 15.98 -23.76 -0.88
C PRO A 73 15.11 -22.86 0.02
N GLY A 74 15.74 -22.02 0.82
CA GLY A 74 15.09 -21.06 1.70
C GLY A 74 14.37 -19.99 0.90
N ARG A 75 13.23 -19.52 1.41
CA ARG A 75 12.58 -18.31 0.90
C ARG A 75 13.55 -17.14 0.96
N ASP A 76 13.52 -16.26 -0.02
CA ASP A 76 14.25 -14.99 0.05
C ASP A 76 13.87 -14.27 1.36
N GLN A 77 14.76 -13.41 1.88
CA GLN A 77 14.46 -12.57 3.05
C GLN A 77 14.81 -11.12 2.75
N TRP A 78 14.20 -10.19 3.50
CA TRP A 78 14.61 -8.78 3.51
C TRP A 78 16.08 -8.64 3.92
N GLY A 79 16.80 -7.70 3.32
CA GLY A 79 18.20 -7.46 3.68
C GLY A 79 18.33 -6.92 5.11
N LYS A 80 17.42 -6.01 5.49
CA LYS A 80 17.31 -5.47 6.85
C LYS A 80 15.85 -5.39 7.29
N GLY A 81 15.57 -5.51 8.59
CA GLY A 81 14.21 -5.41 9.13
C GLY A 81 13.52 -4.06 8.86
N ILE A 82 14.29 -2.98 8.71
CA ILE A 82 13.75 -1.67 8.33
C ILE A 82 13.27 -1.61 6.87
N GLU A 83 13.82 -2.44 5.97
CA GLU A 83 13.40 -2.49 4.56
C GLU A 83 11.97 -3.02 4.44
N PHE A 84 11.60 -3.98 5.30
CA PHE A 84 10.22 -4.45 5.44
C PHE A 84 9.30 -3.32 5.90
N LEU A 85 9.64 -2.64 7.02
CA LEU A 85 8.83 -1.54 7.54
C LEU A 85 8.66 -0.42 6.50
N MET A 86 9.72 -0.01 5.81
CA MET A 86 9.65 0.99 4.75
C MET A 86 8.80 0.53 3.56
N SER A 87 8.86 -0.76 3.20
CA SER A 87 8.01 -1.31 2.13
C SER A 87 6.53 -1.32 2.53
N CYS A 88 6.22 -1.62 3.80
CA CYS A 88 4.88 -1.52 4.35
C CYS A 88 4.39 -0.06 4.37
N ILE A 89 5.23 0.91 4.76
CA ILE A 89 4.87 2.33 4.71
C ILE A 89 4.63 2.78 3.25
N ALA A 90 5.52 2.43 2.32
CA ALA A 90 5.37 2.80 0.90
C ALA A 90 4.13 2.17 0.23
N MET A 91 3.67 1.03 0.74
CA MET A 91 2.45 0.38 0.27
C MET A 91 1.19 1.02 0.87
N SER A 92 1.16 1.20 2.20
CA SER A 92 -0.01 1.67 2.93
C SER A 92 -0.20 3.20 2.85
N VAL A 93 0.87 3.96 2.63
CA VAL A 93 0.77 5.40 2.35
C VAL A 93 0.85 5.59 0.84
N GLY A 94 -0.31 5.78 0.23
CA GLY A 94 -0.47 5.85 -1.22
C GLY A 94 -1.26 7.08 -1.68
N LEU A 95 -1.72 7.02 -2.93
CA LEU A 95 -2.55 8.06 -3.56
C LEU A 95 -3.84 8.33 -2.76
N GLY A 96 -4.37 7.29 -2.12
CA GLY A 96 -5.58 7.34 -1.30
C GLY A 96 -5.48 8.30 -0.12
N ASN A 97 -4.30 8.45 0.49
CA ASN A 97 -4.09 9.37 1.62
C ASN A 97 -4.15 10.83 1.19
N VAL A 98 -3.71 11.14 -0.04
CA VAL A 98 -3.53 12.53 -0.50
C VAL A 98 -4.80 13.12 -1.10
N TRP A 99 -5.53 12.38 -1.93
CA TRP A 99 -6.73 12.92 -2.59
C TRP A 99 -8.03 12.25 -2.17
N ARG A 100 -8.02 10.95 -1.83
CA ARG A 100 -9.25 10.21 -1.55
C ARG A 100 -9.73 10.47 -0.14
N PHE A 101 -8.84 10.34 0.84
CA PHE A 101 -9.18 10.58 2.24
C PHE A 101 -9.78 11.98 2.48
N PRO A 102 -9.17 13.08 1.99
CA PRO A 102 -9.71 14.42 2.26
C PRO A 102 -11.08 14.62 1.60
N PHE A 103 -11.27 14.05 0.41
CA PHE A 103 -12.55 14.08 -0.29
C PHE A 103 -13.63 13.26 0.43
N ILE A 104 -13.35 12.01 0.79
CA ILE A 104 -14.28 11.14 1.51
C ILE A 104 -14.66 11.75 2.86
N ALA A 105 -13.68 12.33 3.57
CA ALA A 105 -13.96 13.03 4.82
C ALA A 105 -14.94 14.19 4.61
N LEU A 106 -14.75 15.00 3.58
CA LEU A 106 -15.65 16.11 3.26
C LEU A 106 -17.08 15.64 2.97
N GLU A 107 -17.25 14.64 2.09
CA GLU A 107 -18.59 14.12 1.72
C GLU A 107 -19.33 13.48 2.90
N ASN A 108 -18.59 12.97 3.88
CA ASN A 108 -19.12 12.18 5.00
C ASN A 108 -19.12 12.96 6.33
N GLY A 109 -19.10 14.29 6.28
CA GLY A 109 -19.31 15.15 7.45
C GLY A 109 -18.10 15.97 7.90
N GLY A 110 -17.11 16.15 7.03
CA GLY A 110 -15.90 16.94 7.29
C GLY A 110 -15.13 16.39 8.50
N GLY A 111 -14.86 17.25 9.48
CA GLY A 111 -14.14 16.86 10.70
C GLY A 111 -14.84 15.79 11.52
N ALA A 112 -16.17 15.66 11.40
CA ALA A 112 -16.93 14.63 12.11
C ALA A 112 -16.58 13.21 11.62
N PHE A 113 -16.22 13.04 10.34
CA PHE A 113 -15.81 11.77 9.74
C PHE A 113 -14.53 11.19 10.34
N VAL A 114 -13.64 12.06 10.85
CA VAL A 114 -12.37 11.63 11.47
C VAL A 114 -12.63 10.71 12.66
N ILE A 115 -13.74 10.89 13.38
CA ILE A 115 -14.11 10.05 14.54
C ILE A 115 -14.45 8.61 14.10
N PRO A 116 -15.45 8.36 13.22
CA PRO A 116 -15.69 7.03 12.66
C PRO A 116 -14.43 6.40 12.05
N TYR A 117 -13.62 7.16 11.32
CA TYR A 117 -12.40 6.65 10.72
C TYR A 117 -11.38 6.17 11.76
N ILE A 118 -11.11 6.94 12.82
CA ILE A 118 -10.20 6.51 13.90
C ILE A 118 -10.76 5.28 14.63
N ILE A 119 -12.07 5.23 14.90
CA ILE A 119 -12.69 4.06 15.54
C ILE A 119 -12.52 2.82 14.66
N VAL A 120 -12.82 2.93 13.37
CA VAL A 120 -12.63 1.85 12.40
C VAL A 120 -11.17 1.43 12.31
N LEU A 121 -10.23 2.37 12.25
CA LEU A 121 -8.80 2.07 12.23
C LEU A 121 -8.39 1.28 13.48
N LEU A 122 -8.86 1.66 14.67
CA LEU A 122 -8.53 0.99 15.91
C LEU A 122 -9.25 -0.36 16.09
N LEU A 123 -10.46 -0.53 15.58
CA LEU A 123 -11.23 -1.77 15.78
C LEU A 123 -11.12 -2.76 14.62
N VAL A 124 -10.73 -2.30 13.44
CA VAL A 124 -10.63 -3.07 12.20
C VAL A 124 -9.22 -2.97 11.63
N GLY A 125 -8.82 -1.79 11.18
CA GLY A 125 -7.57 -1.59 10.43
C GLY A 125 -6.35 -2.20 11.11
N LYS A 126 -6.04 -1.72 12.32
CA LYS A 126 -4.87 -2.13 13.08
C LYS A 126 -4.91 -3.61 13.51
N PRO A 127 -6.01 -4.15 14.06
CA PRO A 127 -6.14 -5.59 14.32
C PRO A 127 -5.90 -6.47 13.10
N VAL A 128 -6.53 -6.18 11.97
CA VAL A 128 -6.38 -7.00 10.75
C VAL A 128 -4.97 -6.92 10.20
N TYR A 129 -4.39 -5.72 10.14
CA TYR A 129 -3.02 -5.51 9.67
C TYR A 129 -2.01 -6.35 10.49
N TYR A 130 -2.17 -6.37 11.82
CA TYR A 130 -1.32 -7.19 12.69
C TYR A 130 -1.56 -8.69 12.48
N MET A 131 -2.81 -9.13 12.30
CA MET A 131 -3.15 -10.53 12.03
C MET A 131 -2.49 -11.05 10.74
N GLU A 132 -2.59 -10.28 9.64
CA GLU A 132 -1.97 -10.64 8.35
C GLU A 132 -0.44 -10.71 8.47
N MET A 133 0.18 -9.80 9.23
CA MET A 133 1.62 -9.86 9.48
C MET A 133 2.04 -11.09 10.29
N ILE A 134 1.25 -11.46 11.32
CA ILE A 134 1.52 -12.65 12.14
C ILE A 134 1.49 -13.89 11.26
N ILE A 135 0.39 -14.10 10.52
CA ILE A 135 0.18 -15.35 9.79
C ILE A 135 1.18 -15.50 8.63
N GLY A 136 1.53 -14.40 7.96
CA GLY A 136 2.54 -14.39 6.90
C GLY A 136 3.94 -14.67 7.45
N GLN A 137 4.37 -13.98 8.51
CA GLN A 137 5.68 -14.21 9.12
C GLN A 137 5.81 -15.62 9.71
N PHE A 138 4.80 -16.08 10.45
CA PHE A 138 4.79 -17.40 11.10
C PHE A 138 4.95 -18.53 10.09
N SER A 139 4.17 -18.49 9.01
CA SER A 139 4.18 -19.57 8.02
C SER A 139 5.33 -19.44 7.02
N SER A 140 5.85 -18.23 6.79
CA SER A 140 6.75 -17.90 5.68
C SER A 140 6.20 -18.35 4.32
N ARG A 141 4.87 -18.32 4.15
CA ARG A 141 4.15 -18.69 2.93
C ARG A 141 3.52 -17.45 2.28
N GLY A 142 3.36 -17.48 0.96
CA GLY A 142 2.63 -16.44 0.23
C GLY A 142 1.11 -16.47 0.53
N SER A 143 0.40 -15.43 0.09
CA SER A 143 -1.03 -15.18 0.34
C SER A 143 -1.96 -16.35 -0.01
N VAL A 144 -1.64 -17.18 -1.00
CA VAL A 144 -2.45 -18.37 -1.33
C VAL A 144 -2.09 -19.58 -0.45
N LYS A 145 -0.80 -19.78 -0.17
CA LYS A 145 -0.30 -20.96 0.57
C LYS A 145 -0.51 -20.83 2.07
N VAL A 146 -0.71 -19.62 2.59
CA VAL A 146 -1.00 -19.38 4.02
C VAL A 146 -2.28 -20.11 4.46
N TYR A 147 -3.25 -20.29 3.57
CA TYR A 147 -4.50 -20.98 3.84
C TYR A 147 -4.35 -22.51 3.94
N ASP A 148 -3.14 -23.06 3.91
CA ASP A 148 -2.91 -24.43 4.37
C ASP A 148 -3.25 -24.60 5.88
N CYS A 149 -3.43 -23.50 6.62
CA CYS A 149 -4.02 -23.49 7.96
C CYS A 149 -5.51 -23.88 7.97
N VAL A 150 -6.23 -23.61 6.88
CA VAL A 150 -7.65 -23.95 6.66
C VAL A 150 -7.85 -24.24 5.16
N PRO A 151 -7.48 -25.45 4.67
CA PRO A 151 -7.47 -25.77 3.24
C PRO A 151 -8.78 -25.52 2.49
N ALA A 152 -9.92 -25.73 3.14
CA ALA A 152 -11.25 -25.46 2.57
C ALA A 152 -11.45 -23.98 2.19
N LEU A 153 -10.71 -23.07 2.81
CA LEU A 153 -10.79 -21.62 2.58
C LEU A 153 -9.61 -21.08 1.76
N ARG A 154 -8.86 -21.96 1.09
CA ARG A 154 -7.80 -21.55 0.15
C ARG A 154 -8.30 -20.66 -0.99
N GLY A 155 -9.59 -20.73 -1.29
CA GLY A 155 -10.24 -19.83 -2.25
C GLY A 155 -10.12 -18.35 -1.88
N ILE A 156 -9.91 -18.00 -0.61
CA ILE A 156 -9.74 -16.61 -0.18
C ILE A 156 -8.48 -16.04 -0.84
N GLY A 157 -7.33 -16.70 -0.71
CA GLY A 157 -6.08 -16.23 -1.32
C GLY A 157 -6.12 -16.19 -2.86
N TYR A 158 -6.87 -17.08 -3.51
CA TYR A 158 -7.08 -16.99 -4.97
C TYR A 158 -8.03 -15.85 -5.36
N GLY A 159 -9.05 -15.56 -4.54
CA GLY A 159 -9.90 -14.39 -4.69
C GLY A 159 -9.12 -13.09 -4.50
N GLU A 160 -8.28 -13.00 -3.47
CA GLU A 160 -7.39 -11.85 -3.22
C GLU A 160 -6.43 -11.64 -4.40
N LEU A 161 -5.86 -12.72 -4.94
CA LEU A 161 -5.01 -12.65 -6.13
C LEU A 161 -5.77 -12.16 -7.35
N TYR A 162 -6.98 -12.66 -7.59
CA TYR A 162 -7.84 -12.18 -8.67
C TYR A 162 -8.11 -10.68 -8.55
N MET A 163 -8.52 -10.25 -7.35
CA MET A 163 -8.78 -8.86 -7.02
C MET A 163 -7.55 -7.97 -7.26
N ILE A 164 -6.37 -8.39 -6.79
CA ILE A 164 -5.11 -7.66 -7.04
C ILE A 164 -4.81 -7.59 -8.54
N CYS A 165 -4.96 -8.69 -9.27
CA CYS A 165 -4.73 -8.70 -10.72
C CYS A 165 -5.61 -7.68 -11.43
N VAL A 166 -6.89 -7.61 -11.07
CA VAL A 166 -7.83 -6.61 -11.59
C VAL A 166 -7.38 -5.20 -11.20
N LEU A 167 -7.07 -4.98 -9.93
CA LEU A 167 -6.74 -3.67 -9.38
C LEU A 167 -5.47 -3.07 -9.99
N ILE A 168 -4.43 -3.89 -10.19
CA ILE A 168 -3.18 -3.49 -10.85
C ILE A 168 -3.43 -2.93 -12.25
N THR A 169 -4.41 -3.48 -12.99
CA THR A 169 -4.66 -3.05 -14.38
C THR A 169 -5.04 -1.58 -14.48
N TYR A 170 -6.00 -1.11 -13.66
CA TYR A 170 -6.43 0.29 -13.68
C TYR A 170 -5.56 1.19 -12.78
N TYR A 171 -4.95 0.66 -11.72
CA TYR A 171 -4.06 1.47 -10.88
C TYR A 171 -2.87 2.00 -11.70
N SER A 172 -2.36 1.19 -12.62
CA SER A 172 -1.27 1.59 -13.51
C SER A 172 -1.66 2.70 -14.52
N SER A 173 -2.94 2.83 -14.89
CA SER A 173 -3.40 3.93 -15.75
C SER A 173 -3.48 5.26 -14.99
N LEU A 174 -3.82 5.24 -13.70
CA LEU A 174 -3.71 6.42 -12.84
C LEU A 174 -2.26 6.92 -12.78
N MET A 175 -1.29 6.01 -12.71
CA MET A 175 0.12 6.37 -12.76
C MET A 175 0.50 7.04 -14.09
N ALA A 176 -0.07 6.58 -15.20
CA ALA A 176 0.15 7.18 -16.50
C ALA A 176 -0.38 8.63 -16.55
N LEU A 177 -1.55 8.89 -15.98
CA LEU A 177 -2.11 10.23 -15.84
C LEU A 177 -1.21 11.15 -15.00
N ILE A 178 -0.73 10.66 -13.85
CA ILE A 178 0.20 11.41 -13.01
C ILE A 178 1.50 11.70 -13.76
N GLY A 179 2.07 10.71 -14.46
CA GLY A 179 3.27 10.87 -15.27
C GLY A 179 3.10 11.92 -16.37
N ARG A 180 1.93 11.94 -17.03
CA ARG A 180 1.58 12.93 -18.05
C ARG A 180 1.56 14.34 -17.47
N TYR A 181 0.91 14.55 -16.33
CA TYR A 181 0.86 15.84 -15.63
C TYR A 181 2.23 16.28 -15.09
N MET A 182 3.03 15.34 -14.59
CA MET A 182 4.40 15.60 -14.16
C MET A 182 5.24 16.14 -15.32
N TRP A 183 5.12 15.55 -16.51
CA TRP A 183 5.81 16.03 -17.71
C TRP A 183 5.32 17.41 -18.16
N ASP A 184 4.00 17.65 -18.14
CA ASP A 184 3.44 18.96 -18.49
C ASP A 184 3.83 20.07 -17.52
N SER A 185 4.12 19.73 -16.27
CA SER A 185 4.53 20.69 -15.24
C SER A 185 5.84 21.42 -15.56
N PHE A 186 6.64 20.90 -16.49
CA PHE A 186 7.88 21.55 -16.95
C PHE A 186 7.64 22.66 -17.99
N LYS A 187 6.42 22.83 -18.51
CA LYS A 187 6.09 23.88 -19.48
C LYS A 187 5.85 25.22 -18.79
N SER A 188 6.24 26.31 -19.48
CA SER A 188 5.98 27.69 -19.03
C SER A 188 5.26 28.46 -20.14
N PRO A 189 4.05 29.00 -19.88
CA PRO A 189 3.21 28.82 -18.69
C PRO A 189 2.70 27.38 -18.52
N LEU A 190 2.15 27.05 -17.35
CA LEU A 190 1.53 25.74 -17.12
C LEU A 190 0.38 25.51 -18.13
N PRO A 191 0.24 24.32 -18.75
CA PRO A 191 -0.72 24.12 -19.84
C PRO A 191 -2.19 24.33 -19.47
N TRP A 192 -2.52 24.12 -18.20
CA TRP A 192 -3.87 24.31 -17.65
C TRP A 192 -4.12 25.73 -17.09
N ALA A 193 -3.14 26.64 -17.17
CA ALA A 193 -3.24 27.99 -16.62
C ALA A 193 -4.13 28.95 -17.44
N HIS A 194 -4.25 28.70 -18.75
CA HIS A 194 -4.95 29.57 -19.70
C HIS A 194 -5.93 28.79 -20.56
N CYS A 195 -6.99 29.48 -21.00
CA CYS A 195 -7.94 28.93 -21.96
C CYS A 195 -7.32 28.84 -23.36
N GLN A 196 -7.52 27.70 -24.02
CA GLN A 196 -7.19 27.55 -25.44
C GLN A 196 -8.32 28.12 -26.31
N PRO A 197 -8.03 28.64 -27.51
CA PRO A 197 -9.05 29.23 -28.40
C PRO A 197 -10.19 28.27 -28.74
N GLU A 198 -9.88 26.98 -28.86
CA GLU A 198 -10.82 25.89 -29.16
C GLU A 198 -11.81 25.57 -28.03
N TRP A 199 -11.61 26.09 -26.82
CA TRP A 199 -12.49 25.85 -25.69
C TRP A 199 -13.69 26.79 -25.61
N GLY A 200 -13.73 27.81 -26.47
CA GLY A 200 -14.85 28.73 -26.58
C GLY A 200 -14.99 29.69 -25.39
N THR A 201 -16.10 30.44 -25.38
CA THR A 201 -16.36 31.54 -24.43
C THR A 201 -16.79 31.08 -23.03
N GLY A 202 -17.11 29.80 -22.86
CA GLY A 202 -17.45 29.20 -21.55
C GLY A 202 -16.22 28.81 -20.70
N CYS A 203 -15.00 28.95 -21.23
CA CYS A 203 -13.78 28.66 -20.49
C CYS A 203 -13.37 29.84 -19.61
N VAL A 204 -13.07 29.57 -18.34
CA VAL A 204 -12.48 30.54 -17.41
C VAL A 204 -11.02 30.17 -17.13
N PRO A 205 -10.05 31.06 -17.39
CA PRO A 205 -8.64 30.78 -17.11
C PRO A 205 -8.41 30.48 -15.62
N ALA A 206 -7.63 29.46 -15.29
CA ALA A 206 -7.25 29.13 -13.92
C ALA A 206 -6.49 30.29 -13.24
N THR A 207 -5.85 31.16 -14.02
CA THR A 207 -5.21 32.38 -13.53
C THR A 207 -6.20 33.53 -13.22
N ALA A 208 -7.47 33.44 -13.64
CA ALA A 208 -8.46 34.50 -13.44
C ALA A 208 -8.81 34.66 -11.96
N ARG A 209 -8.86 35.92 -11.46
CA ARG A 209 -9.15 36.21 -10.04
C ARG A 209 -10.65 36.26 -9.70
N GLN A 210 -11.54 36.25 -10.70
CA GLN A 210 -12.99 36.22 -10.51
C GLN A 210 -13.62 35.41 -11.64
N TYR A 211 -14.61 34.58 -11.31
CA TYR A 211 -15.51 34.00 -12.32
C TYR A 211 -16.50 35.10 -12.77
N ALA A 212 -16.72 35.23 -14.08
CA ALA A 212 -17.62 36.26 -14.59
C ALA A 212 -19.08 35.88 -14.26
N ALA A 213 -19.71 36.61 -13.34
CA ALA A 213 -21.04 36.30 -12.81
C ALA A 213 -22.21 36.43 -13.82
N ASN A 214 -21.96 36.78 -15.09
CA ASN A 214 -22.99 37.21 -16.03
C ASN A 214 -22.99 36.40 -17.34
N GLY A 215 -23.26 35.10 -17.27
CA GLY A 215 -23.49 34.27 -18.46
C GLY A 215 -24.57 33.21 -18.24
N THR A 216 -25.42 33.00 -19.25
CA THR A 216 -26.35 31.86 -19.35
C THR A 216 -25.64 30.54 -19.72
N VAL A 217 -24.32 30.56 -19.83
CA VAL A 217 -23.47 29.45 -20.27
C VAL A 217 -22.76 28.86 -19.05
N GLU A 218 -22.84 27.54 -18.89
CA GLU A 218 -22.13 26.80 -17.85
C GLU A 218 -20.61 27.04 -18.00
N GLN A 219 -20.00 27.62 -16.97
CA GLN A 219 -18.58 27.97 -16.98
C GLN A 219 -17.74 26.81 -16.42
N MET A 220 -16.67 26.47 -17.13
CA MET A 220 -15.68 25.48 -16.67
C MET A 220 -14.29 26.10 -16.61
N SER A 221 -13.48 25.70 -15.63
CA SER A 221 -12.11 26.18 -15.52
C SER A 221 -11.23 25.60 -16.63
N SER A 222 -10.19 26.34 -17.02
CA SER A 222 -9.19 25.84 -17.99
C SER A 222 -8.51 24.56 -17.52
N SER A 223 -8.41 24.35 -16.19
CA SER A 223 -7.87 23.11 -15.62
C SER A 223 -8.83 21.92 -15.79
N GLU A 224 -10.14 22.13 -15.63
CA GLU A 224 -11.14 21.08 -15.88
C GLU A 224 -11.17 20.69 -17.36
N LEU A 225 -11.16 21.67 -18.26
CA LEU A 225 -11.14 21.42 -19.70
C LEU A 225 -9.84 20.76 -20.15
N TYR A 226 -8.71 21.14 -19.56
CA TYR A 226 -7.44 20.47 -19.82
C TYR A 226 -7.50 18.98 -19.44
N TYR A 227 -8.03 18.66 -18.26
CA TYR A 227 -8.19 17.28 -17.82
C TYR A 227 -9.11 16.47 -18.74
N LYS A 228 -10.32 16.98 -19.00
CA LYS A 228 -11.34 16.28 -19.79
C LYS A 228 -10.99 16.18 -21.28
N ARG A 229 -10.62 17.30 -21.91
CA ARG A 229 -10.47 17.37 -23.38
C ARG A 229 -9.06 17.07 -23.88
N VAL A 230 -8.02 17.45 -23.14
CA VAL A 230 -6.63 17.28 -23.60
C VAL A 230 -6.02 15.99 -23.08
N VAL A 231 -6.13 15.74 -21.77
CA VAL A 231 -5.48 14.59 -21.13
C VAL A 231 -6.29 13.31 -21.33
N LEU A 232 -7.56 13.31 -20.90
CA LEU A 232 -8.42 12.13 -21.02
C LEU A 232 -9.01 11.94 -22.42
N LYS A 233 -9.28 13.06 -23.12
CA LYS A 233 -10.13 13.07 -24.33
C LYS A 233 -11.45 12.35 -24.06
N GLU A 234 -12.04 12.63 -22.90
CA GLU A 234 -13.19 11.92 -22.32
C GLU A 234 -14.40 11.96 -23.27
N LEU A 235 -15.05 10.81 -23.44
CA LEU A 235 -16.32 10.70 -24.17
C LEU A 235 -17.49 11.08 -23.26
N ASP A 236 -18.58 11.59 -23.84
CA ASP A 236 -19.80 11.92 -23.10
C ASP A 236 -20.54 10.67 -22.59
N ASN A 237 -20.43 9.55 -23.32
CA ASN A 237 -20.97 8.25 -22.96
C ASN A 237 -20.13 7.13 -23.61
N ILE A 238 -20.45 5.88 -23.26
CA ILE A 238 -19.76 4.69 -23.79
C ILE A 238 -20.62 3.89 -24.80
N ASP A 239 -21.75 4.46 -25.24
CA ASP A 239 -22.73 3.73 -26.07
C ASP A 239 -22.14 3.38 -27.45
N ASP A 240 -21.31 4.27 -28.01
CA ASP A 240 -20.60 4.08 -29.29
C ASP A 240 -19.20 3.43 -29.13
N GLY A 241 -18.90 2.91 -27.94
CA GLY A 241 -17.62 2.28 -27.60
C GLY A 241 -16.66 3.20 -26.83
N ILE A 242 -15.44 2.69 -26.58
CA ILE A 242 -14.46 3.34 -25.67
C ILE A 242 -13.37 4.17 -26.40
N GLY A 243 -13.30 4.10 -27.72
CA GLY A 243 -12.25 4.73 -28.52
C GLY A 243 -10.90 4.01 -28.49
N LEU A 244 -9.89 4.63 -29.10
CA LEU A 244 -8.52 4.09 -29.18
C LEU A 244 -7.65 4.61 -28.03
N PRO A 245 -6.67 3.81 -27.53
CA PRO A 245 -5.75 4.24 -26.47
C PRO A 245 -4.98 5.51 -26.87
N ASP A 246 -4.92 6.49 -25.97
CA ASP A 246 -4.09 7.67 -26.21
C ASP A 246 -2.61 7.29 -26.17
N TRP A 247 -1.86 7.69 -27.20
CA TRP A 247 -0.47 7.29 -27.35
C TRP A 247 0.45 7.94 -26.29
N GLN A 248 0.13 9.15 -25.81
CA GLN A 248 0.91 9.82 -24.77
C GLN A 248 0.70 9.13 -23.43
N LEU A 249 -0.55 8.84 -23.07
CA LEU A 249 -0.86 8.09 -21.86
C LEU A 249 -0.29 6.67 -21.92
N THR A 250 -0.34 6.02 -23.09
CA THR A 250 0.28 4.69 -23.29
C THR A 250 1.79 4.72 -23.06
N LEU A 251 2.48 5.80 -23.47
CA LEU A 251 3.91 5.97 -23.19
C LEU A 251 4.19 6.06 -21.68
N PHE A 252 3.41 6.85 -20.93
CA PHE A 252 3.56 6.95 -19.47
C PHE A 252 3.13 5.68 -18.73
N LEU A 253 2.19 4.91 -19.29
CA LEU A 253 1.85 3.57 -18.80
C LEU A 253 3.06 2.62 -18.93
N CYS A 254 3.69 2.59 -20.11
CA CYS A 254 4.93 1.84 -20.34
C CYS A 254 6.06 2.28 -19.41
N LEU A 255 6.22 3.59 -19.18
CA LEU A 255 7.21 4.13 -18.24
C LEU A 255 6.94 3.64 -16.81
N SER A 256 5.70 3.71 -16.35
CA SER A 256 5.30 3.27 -15.01
C SER A 256 5.61 1.80 -14.80
N TRP A 257 5.24 0.95 -15.76
CA TRP A 257 5.55 -0.48 -15.73
C TRP A 257 7.04 -0.80 -15.81
N SER A 258 7.80 -0.01 -16.57
CA SER A 258 9.26 -0.13 -16.63
C SER A 258 9.90 0.16 -15.28
N ILE A 259 9.44 1.19 -14.56
CA ILE A 259 9.94 1.51 -13.22
C ILE A 259 9.58 0.41 -12.21
N VAL A 260 8.33 -0.08 -12.22
CA VAL A 260 7.92 -1.20 -11.37
C VAL A 260 8.77 -2.45 -11.63
N LEU A 261 9.03 -2.79 -12.90
CA LEU A 261 9.91 -3.88 -13.29
C LEU A 261 11.33 -3.70 -12.74
N LEU A 262 11.91 -2.50 -12.89
CA LEU A 262 13.26 -2.20 -12.40
C LEU A 262 13.34 -2.34 -10.88
N VAL A 263 12.34 -1.86 -10.15
CA VAL A 263 12.27 -2.01 -8.68
C VAL A 263 12.20 -3.49 -8.29
N LEU A 264 11.48 -4.32 -9.06
CA LEU A 264 11.25 -5.73 -8.78
C LEU A 264 12.26 -6.70 -9.42
N ILE A 265 13.26 -6.21 -10.15
CA ILE A 265 14.14 -7.05 -10.98
C ILE A 265 14.89 -8.13 -10.18
N ARG A 266 15.20 -7.86 -8.89
CA ARG A 266 15.79 -8.84 -7.94
C ARG A 266 14.82 -9.25 -6.82
N GLY A 267 13.52 -9.05 -7.00
CA GLY A 267 12.49 -9.30 -6.00
C GLY A 267 12.63 -8.40 -4.77
N VAL A 268 12.31 -8.93 -3.59
CA VAL A 268 12.29 -8.17 -2.32
C VAL A 268 13.64 -7.52 -1.97
N LYS A 269 14.77 -8.05 -2.45
CA LYS A 269 16.11 -7.47 -2.23
C LYS A 269 16.32 -6.13 -2.94
N SER A 270 15.67 -5.93 -4.10
CA SER A 270 15.71 -4.64 -4.82
C SER A 270 14.57 -3.73 -4.36
N ALA A 271 13.37 -4.29 -4.17
CA ALA A 271 12.22 -3.57 -3.67
C ALA A 271 12.49 -2.93 -2.30
N GLY A 272 13.13 -3.66 -1.37
CA GLY A 272 13.48 -3.18 -0.04
C GLY A 272 14.51 -2.05 -0.03
N LYS A 273 15.33 -1.90 -1.09
CA LYS A 273 16.22 -0.75 -1.24
C LYS A 273 15.52 0.45 -1.86
N ALA A 274 14.63 0.21 -2.82
CA ALA A 274 13.80 1.27 -3.40
C ALA A 274 12.83 1.85 -2.35
N SER A 275 12.36 1.03 -1.40
CA SER A 275 11.36 1.43 -0.41
C SER A 275 11.79 2.59 0.48
N TYR A 276 13.09 2.79 0.74
CA TYR A 276 13.56 3.99 1.47
C TYR A 276 13.16 5.27 0.75
N PHE A 277 13.38 5.34 -0.57
CA PHE A 277 12.99 6.52 -1.35
C PHE A 277 11.47 6.60 -1.49
N LEU A 278 10.82 5.47 -1.82
CA LEU A 278 9.37 5.42 -2.02
C LEU A 278 8.58 5.83 -0.76
N ALA A 279 9.06 5.46 0.43
CA ALA A 279 8.42 5.81 1.69
C ALA A 279 8.75 7.23 2.14
N LEU A 280 10.02 7.68 2.06
CA LEU A 280 10.45 8.93 2.69
C LEU A 280 10.24 10.17 1.82
N PHE A 281 10.41 10.06 0.50
CA PHE A 281 10.31 11.19 -0.40
C PHE A 281 8.95 11.91 -0.34
N PRO A 282 7.81 11.21 -0.25
CA PRO A 282 6.52 11.88 -0.10
C PRO A 282 6.42 12.77 1.14
N TYR A 283 7.01 12.38 2.27
CA TYR A 283 6.99 13.21 3.49
C TYR A 283 7.81 14.49 3.33
N LEU A 284 8.93 14.43 2.59
CA LEU A 284 9.70 15.62 2.25
C LEU A 284 8.81 16.61 1.48
N VAL A 285 8.10 16.13 0.45
CA VAL A 285 7.23 16.98 -0.38
C VAL A 285 6.02 17.50 0.41
N ILE A 286 5.32 16.65 1.16
CA ILE A 286 4.19 17.06 2.02
C ILE A 286 4.65 18.15 3.00
N THR A 287 5.84 18.03 3.59
CA THR A 287 6.38 19.04 4.51
C THR A 287 6.62 20.38 3.79
N ILE A 288 7.19 20.36 2.58
CA ILE A 288 7.40 21.58 1.77
C ILE A 288 6.05 22.22 1.41
N LEU A 289 5.08 21.42 0.97
CA LEU A 289 3.75 21.89 0.62
C LEU A 289 2.99 22.42 1.83
N LEU A 290 3.15 21.81 3.00
CA LEU A 290 2.57 22.27 4.25
C LEU A 290 3.13 23.64 4.66
N VAL A 291 4.45 23.81 4.63
CA VAL A 291 5.08 25.11 4.90
C VAL A 291 4.54 26.16 3.94
N ARG A 292 4.42 25.82 2.65
CA ARG A 292 3.82 26.73 1.67
C ARG A 292 2.37 27.04 2.01
N ALA A 293 1.54 26.03 2.30
CA ALA A 293 0.14 26.20 2.66
C ALA A 293 -0.03 27.15 3.86
N CYS A 294 0.79 26.99 4.91
CA CYS A 294 0.77 27.85 6.09
C CYS A 294 1.16 29.31 5.80
N THR A 295 1.88 29.59 4.72
CA THR A 295 2.26 30.96 4.30
C THR A 295 1.23 31.63 3.39
N LEU A 296 0.23 30.90 2.90
CA LEU A 296 -0.74 31.43 1.93
C LEU A 296 -1.92 32.12 2.63
N PRO A 297 -2.36 33.30 2.16
CA PRO A 297 -3.55 33.97 2.70
C PRO A 297 -4.80 33.13 2.39
N GLY A 298 -5.72 33.02 3.35
CA GLY A 298 -6.94 32.22 3.22
C GLY A 298 -6.76 30.72 3.50
N ALA A 299 -5.54 30.23 3.72
CA ALA A 299 -5.30 28.80 3.97
C ALA A 299 -6.01 28.27 5.23
N VAL A 300 -6.08 29.09 6.28
CA VAL A 300 -6.80 28.75 7.52
C VAL A 300 -8.28 28.46 7.26
N ASN A 301 -8.92 29.21 6.36
CA ASN A 301 -10.33 28.99 6.03
C ASN A 301 -10.55 27.62 5.39
N GLY A 302 -9.61 27.18 4.53
CA GLY A 302 -9.66 25.85 3.94
C GLY A 302 -9.46 24.73 4.96
N ILE A 303 -8.51 24.87 5.89
CA ILE A 303 -8.30 23.90 6.97
C ILE A 303 -9.53 23.82 7.88
N ILE A 304 -10.12 24.97 8.23
CA ILE A 304 -11.36 25.02 8.99
C ILE A 304 -12.48 24.34 8.22
N TYR A 305 -12.62 24.59 6.92
CA TYR A 305 -13.62 23.94 6.08
C TYR A 305 -13.49 22.41 6.10
N PHE A 306 -12.26 21.89 5.98
CA PHE A 306 -11.98 20.46 6.06
C PHE A 306 -12.34 19.86 7.42
N LEU A 307 -11.97 20.53 8.51
CA LEU A 307 -12.15 20.02 9.88
C LEU A 307 -13.47 20.44 10.52
N LYS A 308 -14.34 21.18 9.83
CA LYS A 308 -15.63 21.61 10.36
C LYS A 308 -16.53 20.38 10.54
N PRO A 309 -16.94 20.04 11.78
CA PRO A 309 -17.71 18.83 12.01
C PRO A 309 -19.20 19.03 11.67
N GLN A 310 -19.75 18.11 10.89
CA GLN A 310 -21.19 17.99 10.67
C GLN A 310 -21.72 16.80 11.48
N TRP A 311 -22.15 17.06 12.71
CA TRP A 311 -22.51 16.01 13.68
C TRP A 311 -23.65 15.10 13.23
N ASP A 312 -24.61 15.63 12.49
CA ASP A 312 -25.78 14.88 11.99
C ASP A 312 -25.38 13.72 11.08
N LYS A 313 -24.23 13.84 10.38
CA LYS A 313 -23.74 12.83 9.44
C LYS A 313 -23.20 11.58 10.14
N ILE A 314 -22.72 11.66 11.38
CA ILE A 314 -22.18 10.48 12.10
C ILE A 314 -23.24 9.39 12.30
N LEU A 315 -24.52 9.78 12.36
CA LEU A 315 -25.65 8.87 12.51
C LEU A 315 -26.01 8.13 11.22
N ASP A 316 -25.50 8.58 10.06
CA ASP A 316 -25.73 7.92 8.78
C ASP A 316 -24.80 6.70 8.65
N PRO A 317 -25.33 5.47 8.50
CA PRO A 317 -24.49 4.29 8.36
C PRO A 317 -23.60 4.31 7.10
N LYS A 318 -23.92 5.14 6.07
CA LYS A 318 -23.05 5.35 4.91
C LYS A 318 -21.68 5.91 5.31
N VAL A 319 -21.62 6.76 6.33
CA VAL A 319 -20.37 7.35 6.85
C VAL A 319 -19.46 6.28 7.42
N TRP A 320 -20.02 5.29 8.13
CA TRP A 320 -19.26 4.16 8.68
C TRP A 320 -18.80 3.18 7.60
N TYR A 321 -19.64 2.93 6.59
CA TYR A 321 -19.23 2.17 5.40
C TYR A 321 -18.07 2.84 4.66
N ALA A 322 -18.13 4.16 4.47
CA ALA A 322 -17.07 4.94 3.85
C ALA A 322 -15.77 4.89 4.68
N ALA A 323 -15.86 4.96 6.01
CA ALA A 323 -14.72 4.82 6.92
C ALA A 323 -14.02 3.46 6.81
N VAL A 324 -14.78 2.36 6.77
CA VAL A 324 -14.23 1.00 6.57
C VAL A 324 -13.60 0.86 5.20
N THR A 325 -14.30 1.26 4.15
CA THR A 325 -13.78 1.19 2.78
C THR A 325 -12.49 1.98 2.65
N GLN A 326 -12.45 3.21 3.19
CA GLN A 326 -11.25 4.02 3.22
C GLN A 326 -10.11 3.33 3.99
N CYS A 327 -10.38 2.76 5.16
CA CYS A 327 -9.38 2.03 5.96
C CYS A 327 -8.78 0.84 5.20
N PHE A 328 -9.60 0.11 4.44
CA PHE A 328 -9.18 -1.05 3.65
C PHE A 328 -8.22 -0.64 2.53
N PHE A 329 -8.63 0.32 1.72
CA PHE A 329 -7.82 0.80 0.61
C PHE A 329 -6.58 1.58 1.06
N SER A 330 -6.63 2.25 2.21
CA SER A 330 -5.46 2.93 2.78
C SER A 330 -4.43 1.90 3.24
N LEU A 331 -4.79 1.03 4.19
CA LEU A 331 -3.84 0.09 4.77
C LEU A 331 -3.50 -1.10 3.85
N SER A 332 -4.31 -1.35 2.80
CA SER A 332 -4.23 -2.55 1.95
C SER A 332 -4.43 -3.86 2.73
N ILE A 333 -5.29 -3.83 3.75
CA ILE A 333 -5.65 -5.02 4.55
C ILE A 333 -6.57 -5.95 3.78
N CYS A 334 -6.43 -7.26 3.99
CA CYS A 334 -7.20 -8.32 3.32
C CYS A 334 -7.01 -8.39 1.80
N PHE A 335 -5.89 -7.87 1.31
CA PHE A 335 -5.52 -7.97 -0.10
C PHE A 335 -4.43 -9.05 -0.29
N GLY A 336 -3.90 -9.62 0.80
CA GLY A 336 -2.80 -10.60 0.75
C GLY A 336 -1.41 -10.00 0.55
N ASN A 337 -1.31 -8.69 0.28
CA ASN A 337 -0.03 -7.97 0.16
C ASN A 337 0.77 -8.02 1.48
N ILE A 338 0.10 -7.81 2.62
CA ILE A 338 0.73 -7.79 3.95
C ILE A 338 1.20 -9.19 4.34
N ILE A 339 0.38 -10.21 4.10
CA ILE A 339 0.76 -11.63 4.28
C ILE A 339 2.00 -11.93 3.43
N MET A 340 2.01 -11.49 2.17
CA MET A 340 3.14 -11.68 1.27
C MET A 340 4.40 -10.96 1.77
N TYR A 341 4.34 -9.69 2.16
CA TYR A 341 5.53 -8.98 2.66
C TYR A 341 6.08 -9.55 3.95
N SER A 342 5.20 -9.89 4.91
CA SER A 342 5.61 -10.47 6.19
C SER A 342 6.20 -11.87 6.04
N SER A 343 5.83 -12.62 5.00
CA SER A 343 6.41 -13.94 4.71
C SER A 343 7.91 -13.93 4.39
N TYR A 344 8.47 -12.76 4.04
CA TYR A 344 9.90 -12.57 3.78
C TYR A 344 10.67 -12.09 5.03
N ASN A 345 9.99 -11.94 6.17
CA ASN A 345 10.63 -11.53 7.42
C ASN A 345 11.45 -12.67 8.03
N LYS A 346 12.41 -12.27 8.88
CA LYS A 346 13.02 -13.20 9.83
C LYS A 346 11.94 -13.65 10.83
N PHE A 347 11.98 -14.91 11.24
CA PHE A 347 10.93 -15.54 12.04
C PHE A 347 10.59 -14.80 13.36
N ARG A 348 11.61 -14.23 14.02
CA ARG A 348 11.48 -13.49 15.29
C ARG A 348 11.43 -11.96 15.14
N HIS A 349 11.22 -11.45 13.92
CA HIS A 349 11.14 -10.01 13.69
C HIS A 349 9.90 -9.41 14.39
N ASN A 350 10.06 -8.24 15.01
CA ASN A 350 8.99 -7.63 15.82
C ASN A 350 7.90 -6.97 14.95
N VAL A 351 6.97 -7.78 14.46
CA VAL A 351 5.82 -7.34 13.66
C VAL A 351 4.79 -6.52 14.45
N HIS A 352 4.73 -6.64 15.78
CA HIS A 352 3.82 -5.83 16.60
C HIS A 352 4.21 -4.35 16.57
N ARG A 353 5.52 -4.06 16.69
CA ARG A 353 6.05 -2.70 16.55
C ARG A 353 5.73 -2.14 15.17
N ASP A 354 6.01 -2.91 14.13
CA ASP A 354 5.87 -2.45 12.75
C ASP A 354 4.40 -2.20 12.38
N ALA A 355 3.48 -3.10 12.77
CA ALA A 355 2.04 -2.89 12.60
C ALA A 355 1.55 -1.61 13.30
N THR A 356 2.06 -1.31 14.49
CA THR A 356 1.70 -0.08 15.22
C THR A 356 2.23 1.17 14.54
N ILE A 357 3.48 1.13 14.04
CA ILE A 357 4.09 2.26 13.33
C ILE A 357 3.31 2.55 12.04
N VAL A 358 3.10 1.55 11.18
CA VAL A 358 2.48 1.74 9.86
C VAL A 358 1.06 2.28 10.00
N THR A 359 0.25 1.68 10.88
CA THR A 359 -1.16 2.10 11.06
C THR A 359 -1.28 3.51 11.65
N THR A 360 -0.35 3.92 12.51
CA THR A 360 -0.33 5.28 13.06
C THR A 360 0.11 6.30 12.01
N ILE A 361 1.16 5.96 11.25
CA ILE A 361 1.71 6.81 10.18
C ILE A 361 0.67 7.00 9.07
N ASP A 362 -0.06 5.96 8.67
CA ASP A 362 -1.11 6.04 7.65
C ASP A 362 -2.16 7.12 7.99
N THR A 363 -2.72 7.06 9.19
CA THR A 363 -3.73 8.03 9.63
C THR A 363 -3.16 9.43 9.81
N PHE A 364 -1.97 9.54 10.40
CA PHE A 364 -1.29 10.84 10.52
C PHE A 364 -1.06 11.47 9.14
N THR A 365 -0.63 10.68 8.16
CA THR A 365 -0.37 11.16 6.81
C THR A 365 -1.65 11.58 6.10
N SER A 366 -2.74 10.83 6.24
CA SER A 366 -4.05 11.19 5.70
C SER A 366 -4.55 12.54 6.24
N LEU A 367 -4.43 12.77 7.56
CA LEU A 367 -4.81 14.03 8.18
C LEU A 367 -3.89 15.18 7.77
N LEU A 368 -2.58 14.95 7.74
CA LEU A 368 -1.57 15.93 7.33
C LEU A 368 -1.75 16.35 5.87
N ALA A 369 -1.96 15.38 4.98
CA ALA A 369 -2.24 15.62 3.58
C ALA A 369 -3.56 16.36 3.41
N GLY A 370 -4.62 15.96 4.13
CA GLY A 370 -5.90 16.68 4.14
C GLY A 370 -5.75 18.15 4.52
N CYS A 371 -5.08 18.45 5.63
CA CYS A 371 -4.82 19.83 6.05
C CYS A 371 -3.98 20.61 5.02
N THR A 372 -2.98 19.96 4.42
CA THR A 372 -2.12 20.59 3.40
C THR A 372 -2.90 20.92 2.12
N ILE A 373 -3.66 19.95 1.58
CA ILE A 373 -4.46 20.12 0.37
C ILE A 373 -5.53 21.19 0.58
N PHE A 374 -6.30 21.10 1.68
CA PHE A 374 -7.34 22.08 1.95
C PHE A 374 -6.78 23.46 2.33
N GLY A 375 -5.58 23.55 2.93
CA GLY A 375 -4.89 24.82 3.09
C GLY A 375 -4.61 25.51 1.75
N ILE A 376 -4.16 24.75 0.75
CA ILE A 376 -3.93 25.29 -0.60
C ILE A 376 -5.25 25.63 -1.31
N LEU A 377 -6.30 24.83 -1.14
CA LEU A 377 -7.62 25.11 -1.71
C LEU A 377 -8.33 26.30 -1.03
N GLY A 378 -8.11 26.51 0.27
CA GLY A 378 -8.61 27.70 0.96
C GLY A 378 -7.99 28.98 0.42
N HIS A 379 -6.70 28.94 0.08
CA HIS A 379 -6.06 30.04 -0.64
C HIS A 379 -6.66 30.24 -2.03
N LEU A 380 -6.92 29.15 -2.77
CA LEU A 380 -7.58 29.22 -4.07
C LEU A 380 -8.95 29.92 -3.98
N ALA A 381 -9.79 29.52 -3.02
CA ALA A 381 -11.10 30.16 -2.78
C ALA A 381 -10.96 31.66 -2.46
N HIS A 382 -10.02 32.02 -1.59
CA HIS A 382 -9.73 33.41 -1.24
C HIS A 382 -9.27 34.25 -2.44
N VAL A 383 -8.40 33.73 -3.31
CA VAL A 383 -7.91 34.45 -4.49
C VAL A 383 -8.99 34.63 -5.55
N VAL A 384 -9.92 33.68 -5.64
CA VAL A 384 -11.05 33.72 -6.58
C VAL A 384 -12.21 34.59 -6.05
N GLY A 385 -12.14 35.01 -4.79
CA GLY A 385 -13.20 35.77 -4.13
C GLY A 385 -14.44 34.92 -3.80
N SER A 386 -14.26 33.60 -3.64
CA SER A 386 -15.31 32.70 -3.16
C SER A 386 -15.19 32.53 -1.65
N ASP A 387 -16.26 32.84 -0.91
CA ASP A 387 -16.35 32.54 0.52
C ASP A 387 -16.62 31.06 0.80
N ASP A 388 -17.10 30.33 -0.21
CA ASP A 388 -17.30 28.89 -0.15
C ASP A 388 -16.08 28.16 -0.73
N VAL A 389 -15.39 27.36 0.09
CA VAL A 389 -14.29 26.49 -0.36
C VAL A 389 -14.83 25.29 -1.13
N GLY A 390 -16.10 24.90 -0.92
CA GLY A 390 -16.74 23.79 -1.63
C GLY A 390 -16.80 23.99 -3.14
N SER A 391 -16.97 25.22 -3.61
CA SER A 391 -17.07 25.56 -5.03
C SER A 391 -15.82 25.21 -5.85
N VAL A 392 -14.64 25.14 -5.19
CA VAL A 392 -13.35 24.83 -5.83
C VAL A 392 -12.91 23.38 -5.62
N VAL A 393 -13.66 22.59 -4.85
CA VAL A 393 -13.36 21.19 -4.56
C VAL A 393 -14.05 20.30 -5.59
N LYS A 394 -13.28 19.59 -6.42
CA LYS A 394 -13.80 18.63 -7.39
C LYS A 394 -13.74 17.21 -6.82
N PRO A 395 -14.73 16.35 -7.13
CA PRO A 395 -14.81 15.03 -6.51
C PRO A 395 -13.74 14.06 -7.01
N GLY A 396 -13.37 13.11 -6.14
CA GLY A 396 -12.47 11.99 -6.48
C GLY A 396 -11.14 12.43 -7.08
N ALA A 397 -10.80 11.87 -8.25
CA ALA A 397 -9.57 12.21 -8.98
C ALA A 397 -9.51 13.68 -9.43
N GLY A 398 -10.68 14.34 -9.58
CA GLY A 398 -10.76 15.76 -9.89
C GLY A 398 -10.06 16.66 -8.87
N LEU A 399 -9.98 16.24 -7.60
CA LEU A 399 -9.26 16.99 -6.58
C LEU A 399 -7.77 17.15 -6.93
N ALA A 400 -7.14 16.08 -7.42
CA ALA A 400 -5.71 16.03 -7.74
C ALA A 400 -5.38 16.54 -9.14
N PHE A 401 -6.28 16.36 -10.12
CA PHE A 401 -6.02 16.70 -11.52
C PHE A 401 -6.72 17.98 -12.01
N ILE A 402 -7.64 18.55 -11.23
CA ILE A 402 -8.35 19.79 -11.57
C ILE A 402 -8.11 20.85 -10.49
N SER A 403 -8.62 20.63 -9.27
CA SER A 403 -8.60 21.65 -8.21
C SER A 403 -7.18 22.05 -7.80
N TYR A 404 -6.29 21.06 -7.66
CA TYR A 404 -4.92 21.33 -7.22
C TYR A 404 -4.04 21.99 -8.31
N PRO A 405 -4.05 21.53 -9.57
CA PRO A 405 -3.42 22.26 -10.68
C PRO A 405 -3.92 23.69 -10.84
N GLU A 406 -5.23 23.91 -10.65
CA GLU A 406 -5.84 25.24 -10.66
C GLU A 406 -5.31 26.13 -9.52
N ALA A 407 -5.16 25.59 -8.31
CA ALA A 407 -4.57 26.30 -7.19
C ALA A 407 -3.10 26.67 -7.44
N ILE A 408 -2.28 25.72 -7.93
CA ILE A 408 -0.86 25.97 -8.22
C ILE A 408 -0.69 27.02 -9.31
N ALA A 409 -1.55 27.02 -10.34
CA ALA A 409 -1.47 27.99 -11.42
C ALA A 409 -1.62 29.45 -10.96
N LYS A 410 -2.17 29.68 -9.76
CA LYS A 410 -2.30 31.00 -9.13
C LYS A 410 -1.15 31.37 -8.19
N PHE A 411 -0.16 30.51 -7.99
CA PHE A 411 0.99 30.85 -7.14
C PHE A 411 1.88 31.89 -7.83
N ASP A 412 2.15 32.99 -7.13
CA ASP A 412 3.02 34.06 -7.63
C ASP A 412 4.50 33.62 -7.73
N VAL A 413 4.91 32.59 -6.99
CA VAL A 413 6.30 32.14 -6.88
C VAL A 413 6.45 30.72 -7.44
N VAL A 414 7.12 30.61 -8.58
CA VAL A 414 7.59 29.38 -9.24
C VAL A 414 6.53 28.24 -9.27
N PRO A 415 5.35 28.47 -9.87
CA PRO A 415 4.26 27.48 -9.88
C PRO A 415 4.65 26.14 -10.52
N GLN A 416 5.55 26.15 -11.50
CA GLN A 416 6.07 24.94 -12.15
C GLN A 416 6.79 24.01 -11.16
N ALA A 417 7.61 24.57 -10.26
CA ALA A 417 8.36 23.76 -9.29
C ALA A 417 7.42 23.06 -8.29
N PHE A 418 6.41 23.77 -7.80
CA PHE A 418 5.38 23.19 -6.92
C PHE A 418 4.57 22.11 -7.63
N SER A 419 4.24 22.32 -8.91
CA SER A 419 3.54 21.33 -9.73
C SER A 419 4.37 20.06 -9.95
N VAL A 420 5.65 20.21 -10.33
CA VAL A 420 6.56 19.07 -10.50
C VAL A 420 6.70 18.29 -9.20
N LEU A 421 6.92 18.96 -8.07
CA LEU A 421 7.04 18.30 -6.76
C LEU A 421 5.77 17.54 -6.38
N PHE A 422 4.60 18.14 -6.58
CA PHE A 422 3.32 17.51 -6.28
C PHE A 422 3.08 16.25 -7.12
N PHE A 423 3.20 16.34 -8.44
CA PHE A 423 2.96 15.19 -9.30
C PHE A 423 4.06 14.13 -9.17
N LEU A 424 5.31 14.52 -8.88
CA LEU A 424 6.37 13.57 -8.56
C LEU A 424 6.09 12.82 -7.25
N MET A 425 5.61 13.51 -6.21
CA MET A 425 5.17 12.88 -4.97
C MET A 425 4.04 11.87 -5.22
N LEU A 426 3.00 12.26 -5.95
CA LEU A 426 1.91 11.35 -6.33
C LEU A 426 2.45 10.15 -7.12
N PHE A 427 3.39 10.37 -8.04
CA PHE A 427 3.96 9.29 -8.85
C PHE A 427 4.73 8.30 -7.98
N VAL A 428 5.52 8.79 -7.02
CA VAL A 428 6.28 7.98 -6.06
C VAL A 428 5.36 7.17 -5.14
N LEU A 429 4.31 7.79 -4.59
CA LEU A 429 3.26 7.11 -3.82
C LEU A 429 2.57 6.02 -4.65
N GLY A 430 2.29 6.31 -5.93
CA GLY A 430 1.77 5.35 -6.89
C GLY A 430 2.68 4.14 -7.08
N ILE A 431 3.99 4.37 -7.30
CA ILE A 431 4.95 3.28 -7.51
C ILE A 431 5.03 2.40 -6.27
N GLY A 432 5.03 2.97 -5.06
CA GLY A 432 5.06 2.25 -3.79
C GLY A 432 3.98 1.18 -3.67
N SER A 433 2.71 1.58 -3.83
CA SER A 433 1.60 0.62 -3.79
C SER A 433 1.66 -0.38 -4.95
N ASN A 434 1.99 0.06 -6.18
CA ASN A 434 2.01 -0.84 -7.34
C ASN A 434 3.11 -1.92 -7.27
N VAL A 435 4.26 -1.57 -6.68
CA VAL A 435 5.34 -2.52 -6.39
C VAL A 435 4.88 -3.62 -5.42
N ALA A 436 4.06 -3.30 -4.42
CA ALA A 436 3.54 -4.27 -3.47
C ALA A 436 2.56 -5.25 -4.11
N MET A 437 1.61 -4.72 -4.87
CA MET A 437 0.60 -5.51 -5.58
C MET A 437 1.25 -6.43 -6.62
N THR A 438 2.18 -5.91 -7.41
CA THR A 438 2.93 -6.70 -8.40
C THR A 438 3.80 -7.76 -7.72
N SER A 439 4.38 -7.46 -6.55
CA SER A 439 5.14 -8.44 -5.75
C SER A 439 4.26 -9.59 -5.27
N CYS A 440 2.99 -9.34 -4.97
CA CYS A 440 2.04 -10.37 -4.56
C CYS A 440 1.82 -11.38 -5.69
N VAL A 441 1.47 -10.89 -6.89
CA VAL A 441 1.29 -11.72 -8.10
C VAL A 441 2.57 -12.49 -8.43
N MET A 442 3.71 -11.80 -8.43
CA MET A 442 5.02 -12.40 -8.69
C MET A 442 5.34 -13.51 -7.69
N THR A 443 5.04 -13.31 -6.41
CA THR A 443 5.26 -14.30 -5.35
C THR A 443 4.42 -15.54 -5.59
N VAL A 444 3.13 -15.40 -5.94
CA VAL A 444 2.27 -16.56 -6.24
C VAL A 444 2.80 -17.36 -7.45
N ILE A 445 3.22 -16.68 -8.51
CA ILE A 445 3.81 -17.33 -9.69
C ILE A 445 5.08 -18.11 -9.30
N ARG A 446 6.01 -17.49 -8.56
CA ARG A 446 7.25 -18.15 -8.11
C ARG A 446 6.99 -19.28 -7.13
N ASP A 447 5.95 -19.15 -6.30
CA ASP A 447 5.53 -20.19 -5.36
C ASP A 447 5.01 -21.44 -6.07
N GLN A 448 4.36 -21.29 -7.24
CA GLN A 448 3.88 -22.41 -8.06
C GLN A 448 4.93 -22.92 -9.05
N PHE A 449 5.77 -22.03 -9.58
CA PHE A 449 6.81 -22.33 -10.55
C PHE A 449 8.20 -21.92 -10.02
N PRO A 450 8.82 -22.71 -9.12
CA PRO A 450 10.08 -22.34 -8.45
C PRO A 450 11.27 -22.09 -9.38
N LYS A 451 11.20 -22.59 -10.63
CA LYS A 451 12.24 -22.40 -11.65
C LYS A 451 12.22 -20.99 -12.26
N VAL A 452 11.13 -20.25 -12.12
CA VAL A 452 10.97 -18.90 -12.68
C VAL A 452 11.77 -17.90 -11.84
N LYS A 453 12.64 -17.15 -12.50
CA LYS A 453 13.44 -16.08 -11.85
C LYS A 453 12.60 -14.82 -11.65
N ASN A 454 12.96 -14.01 -10.65
CA ASN A 454 12.27 -12.75 -10.32
C ASN A 454 12.07 -11.85 -11.54
N TRP A 455 13.14 -11.57 -12.30
CA TRP A 455 13.06 -10.70 -13.47
C TRP A 455 12.10 -11.25 -14.55
N GLN A 456 12.05 -12.57 -14.75
CA GLN A 456 11.16 -13.17 -15.75
C GLN A 456 9.70 -12.98 -15.37
N ALA A 457 9.34 -13.25 -14.11
CA ALA A 457 8.00 -13.04 -13.61
C ALA A 457 7.62 -11.55 -13.66
N ALA A 458 8.50 -10.65 -13.23
CA ALA A 458 8.28 -9.21 -13.28
C ALA A 458 8.09 -8.70 -14.73
N THR A 459 8.87 -9.19 -15.69
CA THR A 459 8.72 -8.83 -17.11
C THR A 459 7.39 -9.31 -17.69
N VAL A 460 6.98 -10.55 -17.41
CA VAL A 460 5.68 -11.08 -17.89
C VAL A 460 4.53 -10.26 -17.32
N ILE A 461 4.56 -9.98 -16.01
CA ILE A 461 3.51 -9.17 -15.37
C ILE A 461 3.49 -7.75 -15.96
N ALA A 462 4.66 -7.13 -16.20
CA ALA A 462 4.73 -5.79 -16.79
C ALA A 462 4.17 -5.74 -18.22
N ILE A 463 4.48 -6.74 -19.06
CA ILE A 463 3.95 -6.81 -20.43
C ILE A 463 2.42 -6.98 -20.41
N CYS A 464 1.91 -7.90 -19.59
CA CYS A 464 0.47 -8.08 -19.41
C CYS A 464 -0.20 -6.82 -18.84
N GLY A 465 0.47 -6.16 -17.89
CA GLY A 465 0.02 -4.94 -17.25
C GLY A 465 -0.10 -3.77 -18.22
N VAL A 466 0.85 -3.60 -19.14
CA VAL A 466 0.75 -2.61 -20.23
C VAL A 466 -0.42 -2.96 -21.15
N ALA A 467 -0.50 -4.21 -21.61
CA ALA A 467 -1.55 -4.63 -22.56
C ALA A 467 -2.97 -4.43 -21.99
N LEU A 468 -3.20 -4.82 -20.74
CA LEU A 468 -4.50 -4.65 -20.08
C LEU A 468 -4.73 -3.19 -19.64
N GLY A 469 -3.67 -2.49 -19.22
CA GLY A 469 -3.72 -1.08 -18.82
C GLY A 469 -4.14 -0.15 -19.97
N CYS A 470 -3.86 -0.54 -21.22
CA CYS A 470 -4.26 0.22 -22.42
C CYS A 470 -5.77 0.51 -22.49
N ILE A 471 -6.61 -0.35 -21.91
CA ILE A 471 -8.08 -0.18 -21.91
C ILE A 471 -8.48 1.10 -21.16
N TYR A 472 -7.78 1.43 -20.07
CA TYR A 472 -8.12 2.55 -19.19
C TYR A 472 -7.52 3.89 -19.62
N VAL A 473 -6.63 3.89 -20.61
CA VAL A 473 -6.05 5.12 -21.21
C VAL A 473 -6.72 5.47 -22.54
N THR A 474 -7.91 4.91 -22.79
CA THR A 474 -8.80 5.29 -23.88
C THR A 474 -9.69 6.47 -23.47
N PRO A 475 -10.29 7.19 -24.44
CA PRO A 475 -11.35 8.18 -24.20
C PRO A 475 -12.47 7.72 -23.24
N GLY A 476 -12.92 6.47 -23.36
CA GLY A 476 -13.91 5.85 -22.46
C GLY A 476 -13.33 5.19 -21.20
N GLY A 477 -12.02 5.34 -20.96
CA GLY A 477 -11.28 4.59 -19.95
C GLY A 477 -11.73 4.84 -18.52
N GLN A 478 -12.20 6.04 -18.18
CA GLN A 478 -12.70 6.36 -16.83
C GLN A 478 -14.01 5.65 -16.48
N TYR A 479 -14.90 5.44 -17.47
CA TYR A 479 -16.11 4.66 -17.29
C TYR A 479 -15.77 3.19 -16.99
N ILE A 480 -14.82 2.62 -17.73
CA ILE A 480 -14.37 1.23 -17.50
C ILE A 480 -13.63 1.11 -16.17
N LEU A 481 -12.79 2.09 -15.81
CA LEU A 481 -12.10 2.13 -14.52
C LEU A 481 -13.11 2.09 -13.37
N THR A 482 -14.13 2.95 -13.41
CA THR A 482 -15.15 3.02 -12.35
C THR A 482 -15.95 1.73 -12.23
N LEU A 483 -16.31 1.12 -13.36
CA LEU A 483 -17.02 -0.17 -13.41
C LEU A 483 -16.17 -1.30 -12.79
N VAL A 484 -14.91 -1.41 -13.22
CA VAL A 484 -13.99 -2.47 -12.78
C VAL A 484 -13.55 -2.28 -11.32
N ASP A 485 -13.31 -1.04 -10.87
CA ASP A 485 -13.01 -0.75 -9.46
C ASP A 485 -14.16 -1.16 -8.54
N HIS A 486 -15.41 -0.84 -8.92
CA HIS A 486 -16.58 -1.18 -8.11
C HIS A 486 -16.79 -2.70 -8.00
N PHE A 487 -16.94 -3.38 -9.15
CA PHE A 487 -17.30 -4.79 -9.19
C PHE A 487 -16.12 -5.75 -9.01
N GLY A 488 -14.94 -5.37 -9.50
CA GLY A 488 -13.74 -6.20 -9.55
C GLY A 488 -12.80 -6.04 -8.36
N ALA A 489 -12.91 -4.94 -7.61
CA ALA A 489 -12.09 -4.69 -6.43
C ALA A 489 -12.93 -4.42 -5.17
N SER A 490 -13.61 -3.28 -5.10
CA SER A 490 -14.29 -2.78 -3.90
C SER A 490 -15.30 -3.77 -3.33
N PHE A 491 -16.18 -4.32 -4.17
CA PHE A 491 -17.23 -5.27 -3.73
C PHE A 491 -16.64 -6.61 -3.27
N ILE A 492 -15.69 -7.16 -4.03
CA ILE A 492 -15.04 -8.45 -3.73
C ILE A 492 -14.22 -8.35 -2.43
N ALA A 493 -13.49 -7.25 -2.22
CA ALA A 493 -12.63 -7.04 -1.06
C ALA A 493 -13.37 -7.25 0.26
N LEU A 494 -14.60 -6.72 0.37
CA LEU A 494 -15.38 -6.77 1.60
C LEU A 494 -15.78 -8.22 1.95
N VAL A 495 -16.21 -8.99 0.96
CA VAL A 495 -16.62 -10.39 1.14
C VAL A 495 -15.42 -11.27 1.49
N LEU A 496 -14.30 -11.11 0.78
CA LEU A 496 -13.08 -11.88 1.03
C LEU A 496 -12.48 -11.57 2.41
N ALA A 497 -12.51 -10.30 2.84
CA ALA A 497 -12.04 -9.92 4.16
C ALA A 497 -12.85 -10.55 5.30
N ILE A 498 -14.18 -10.60 5.18
CA ILE A 498 -15.01 -11.30 6.16
C ILE A 498 -14.68 -12.80 6.18
N ALA A 499 -14.50 -13.40 4.99
CA ALA A 499 -14.09 -14.80 4.90
C ALA A 499 -12.73 -15.05 5.55
N GLU A 500 -11.74 -14.17 5.36
CA GLU A 500 -10.42 -14.24 6.00
C GLU A 500 -10.52 -14.14 7.53
N LEU A 501 -11.29 -13.18 8.03
CA LEU A 501 -11.50 -12.99 9.46
C LEU A 501 -12.16 -14.21 10.12
N ILE A 502 -13.13 -14.83 9.44
CA ILE A 502 -13.75 -16.08 9.90
C ILE A 502 -12.74 -17.23 9.81
N ALA A 503 -11.97 -17.32 8.72
CA ALA A 503 -10.95 -18.35 8.54
C ALA A 503 -9.93 -18.34 9.67
N ILE A 504 -9.36 -17.18 9.99
CA ILE A 504 -8.27 -17.05 10.95
C ILE A 504 -8.82 -16.94 12.39
N GLY A 505 -9.80 -16.07 12.63
CA GLY A 505 -10.33 -15.81 13.97
C GLY A 505 -11.21 -16.92 14.54
N TRP A 506 -11.91 -17.68 13.68
CA TRP A 506 -12.87 -18.69 14.11
C TRP A 506 -12.46 -20.12 13.83
N ILE A 507 -12.10 -20.43 12.57
CA ILE A 507 -11.83 -21.80 12.15
C ILE A 507 -10.42 -22.24 12.53
N TYR A 508 -9.41 -21.46 12.17
CA TYR A 508 -8.05 -21.65 12.67
C TYR A 508 -8.00 -21.41 14.18
N GLY A 509 -8.62 -20.30 14.61
CA GLY A 509 -8.93 -19.97 15.99
C GLY A 509 -7.91 -19.01 16.62
N VAL A 510 -8.42 -17.98 17.31
CA VAL A 510 -7.61 -16.97 18.01
C VAL A 510 -6.62 -17.59 19.00
N ASP A 511 -6.97 -18.69 19.69
CA ASP A 511 -6.07 -19.29 20.68
C ASP A 511 -4.83 -19.92 20.01
N ARG A 512 -4.98 -20.53 18.81
CA ARG A 512 -3.83 -21.01 18.03
C ARG A 512 -3.00 -19.84 17.54
N LEU A 513 -3.64 -18.80 17.02
CA LEU A 513 -2.94 -17.57 16.60
C LEU A 513 -2.14 -16.95 17.76
N CYS A 514 -2.68 -16.96 18.99
CA CYS A 514 -1.95 -16.48 20.17
C CYS A 514 -0.72 -17.33 20.49
N LYS A 515 -0.81 -18.66 20.36
CA LYS A 515 0.34 -19.57 20.51
C LYS A 515 1.39 -19.34 19.43
N ASP A 516 0.97 -19.05 18.20
CA ASP A 516 1.89 -18.72 17.10
C ASP A 516 2.69 -17.46 17.41
N VAL A 517 2.02 -16.42 17.93
CA VAL A 517 2.67 -15.17 18.35
C VAL A 517 3.61 -15.39 19.53
N GLU A 518 3.18 -16.15 20.54
CA GLU A 518 4.01 -16.45 21.71
C GLU A 518 5.27 -17.21 21.32
N PHE A 519 5.16 -18.18 20.41
CA PHE A 519 6.31 -18.92 19.92
C PHE A 519 7.29 -18.03 19.12
N MET A 520 6.78 -17.12 18.28
CA MET A 520 7.59 -16.21 17.48
C MET A 520 8.25 -15.09 18.31
N LEU A 521 7.45 -14.38 19.11
CA LEU A 521 7.82 -13.11 19.74
C LEU A 521 8.04 -13.22 21.25
N GLY A 522 7.74 -14.36 21.87
CA GLY A 522 7.92 -14.58 23.31
C GLY A 522 6.86 -13.94 24.20
N HIS A 523 5.80 -13.35 23.64
CA HIS A 523 4.69 -12.76 24.41
C HIS A 523 3.34 -13.09 23.78
N ARG A 524 2.30 -13.23 24.60
CA ARG A 524 0.92 -13.41 24.12
C ARG A 524 0.27 -12.08 23.75
N PRO A 525 -0.57 -12.03 22.70
CA PRO A 525 -1.41 -10.87 22.42
C PRO A 525 -2.35 -10.56 23.59
N ASN A 526 -2.51 -9.27 23.90
CA ASN A 526 -3.43 -8.81 24.95
C ASN A 526 -4.91 -9.02 24.57
N LEU A 527 -5.81 -8.71 25.51
CA LEU A 527 -7.25 -8.89 25.35
C LEU A 527 -7.83 -8.09 24.18
N TYR A 528 -7.31 -6.89 23.91
CA TYR A 528 -7.78 -6.04 22.82
C TYR A 528 -7.64 -6.73 21.46
N TRP A 529 -6.46 -7.27 21.13
CA TRP A 529 -6.25 -7.99 19.88
C TRP A 529 -7.17 -9.21 19.76
N ARG A 530 -7.28 -9.98 20.84
CA ARG A 530 -8.10 -11.20 20.88
C ARG A 530 -9.59 -10.92 20.68
N LEU A 531 -10.12 -9.86 21.32
CA LEU A 531 -11.52 -9.46 21.16
C LEU A 531 -11.80 -8.92 19.76
N CYS A 532 -10.88 -8.17 19.17
CA CYS A 532 -11.01 -7.67 17.81
C CYS A 532 -11.09 -8.83 16.80
N TRP A 533 -10.11 -9.74 16.81
CA TRP A 533 -10.07 -10.88 15.88
C TRP A 533 -11.24 -11.84 16.06
N ARG A 534 -11.68 -12.06 17.29
CA ARG A 534 -12.76 -13.02 17.57
C ARG A 534 -14.14 -12.44 17.30
N TRP A 535 -14.42 -11.20 17.72
CA TRP A 535 -15.81 -10.71 17.79
C TRP A 535 -16.00 -9.36 17.10
N VAL A 536 -15.24 -8.34 17.50
CA VAL A 536 -15.55 -6.96 17.12
C VAL A 536 -15.38 -6.76 15.61
N THR A 537 -14.25 -7.17 15.06
CA THR A 537 -13.95 -6.96 13.64
C THR A 537 -14.89 -7.77 12.74
N PRO A 538 -15.06 -9.10 12.91
CA PRO A 538 -15.98 -9.86 12.06
C PRO A 538 -17.43 -9.34 12.11
N LEU A 539 -17.93 -8.95 13.30
CA LEU A 539 -19.30 -8.49 13.46
C LEU A 539 -19.52 -7.12 12.81
N LEU A 540 -18.60 -6.18 13.03
CA LEU A 540 -18.66 -4.85 12.42
C LEU A 540 -18.60 -4.94 10.89
N MET A 541 -17.65 -5.73 10.36
CA MET A 541 -17.52 -5.96 8.92
C MET A 541 -18.78 -6.61 8.32
N THR A 542 -19.35 -7.60 9.00
CA THR A 542 -20.59 -8.26 8.55
C THR A 542 -21.77 -7.32 8.52
N ALA A 543 -21.95 -6.50 9.57
CA ALA A 543 -23.03 -5.52 9.64
C ALA A 543 -22.95 -4.49 8.50
N ILE A 544 -21.73 -4.06 8.18
CA ILE A 544 -21.46 -3.10 7.11
C ILE A 544 -21.71 -3.71 5.72
N LEU A 545 -21.35 -4.98 5.49
CA LEU A 545 -21.70 -5.70 4.27
C LEU A 545 -23.21 -5.82 4.10
N ILE A 546 -23.95 -6.21 5.15
CA ILE A 546 -25.41 -6.30 5.10
C ILE A 546 -26.01 -4.94 4.74
N TYR A 547 -25.54 -3.86 5.38
CA TYR A 547 -25.99 -2.51 5.07
C TYR A 547 -25.72 -2.15 3.60
N ASN A 548 -24.50 -2.40 3.11
CA ASN A 548 -24.14 -2.14 1.72
C ASN A 548 -25.06 -2.88 0.73
N LEU A 549 -25.35 -4.15 0.98
CA LEU A 549 -26.24 -4.96 0.15
C LEU A 549 -27.68 -4.45 0.16
N VAL A 550 -28.19 -3.99 1.31
CA VAL A 550 -29.54 -3.42 1.43
C VAL A 550 -29.66 -2.07 0.74
N THR A 551 -28.61 -1.25 0.80
CA THR A 551 -28.60 0.11 0.22
C THR A 551 -27.93 0.20 -1.15
N LEU A 552 -27.69 -0.93 -1.80
CA LEU A 552 -26.99 -1.00 -3.07
C LEU A 552 -27.77 -0.21 -4.13
N GLN A 553 -27.16 0.84 -4.65
CA GLN A 553 -27.71 1.63 -5.75
C GLN A 553 -27.00 1.29 -7.06
N PRO A 554 -27.68 1.42 -8.22
CA PRO A 554 -27.03 1.26 -9.51
C PRO A 554 -25.83 2.18 -9.63
N LEU A 555 -24.71 1.64 -10.10
CA LEU A 555 -23.49 2.41 -10.34
C LEU A 555 -23.76 3.48 -11.40
N THR A 556 -23.31 4.71 -11.14
CA THR A 556 -23.37 5.83 -12.09
C THR A 556 -22.01 6.51 -12.15
N TYR A 557 -21.70 7.11 -13.31
CA TYR A 557 -20.50 7.93 -13.48
C TYR A 557 -20.92 9.28 -14.07
N GLN A 558 -20.63 10.39 -13.37
CA GLN A 558 -21.06 11.74 -13.75
C GLN A 558 -22.57 11.86 -14.10
N GLY A 559 -23.43 11.12 -13.39
CA GLY A 559 -24.88 11.09 -13.66
C GLY A 559 -25.32 10.23 -14.84
N TYR A 560 -24.38 9.67 -15.62
CA TYR A 560 -24.67 8.66 -16.64
C TYR A 560 -24.92 7.30 -15.98
N VAL A 561 -26.04 6.67 -16.38
CA VAL A 561 -26.41 5.32 -15.96
C VAL A 561 -25.85 4.33 -16.96
N TYR A 562 -25.09 3.35 -16.48
CA TYR A 562 -24.47 2.35 -17.34
C TYR A 562 -25.52 1.52 -18.09
N PRO A 563 -25.25 1.13 -19.35
CA PRO A 563 -26.13 0.25 -20.10
C PRO A 563 -26.17 -1.13 -19.45
N THR A 564 -27.28 -1.85 -19.60
CA THR A 564 -27.51 -3.16 -18.96
C THR A 564 -26.38 -4.15 -19.23
N ILE A 565 -25.84 -4.16 -20.45
CA ILE A 565 -24.71 -5.03 -20.84
C ILE A 565 -23.47 -4.75 -19.97
N ALA A 566 -23.14 -3.49 -19.72
CA ALA A 566 -22.00 -3.12 -18.88
C ALA A 566 -22.24 -3.56 -17.41
N TYR A 567 -23.49 -3.45 -16.94
CA TYR A 567 -23.87 -3.89 -15.61
C TYR A 567 -23.77 -5.42 -15.45
N ASP A 568 -24.25 -6.19 -16.43
CA ASP A 568 -24.15 -7.66 -16.47
C ASP A 568 -22.69 -8.13 -16.50
N LEU A 569 -21.84 -7.43 -17.29
CA LEU A 569 -20.39 -7.68 -17.31
C LEU A 569 -19.76 -7.39 -15.94
N GLY A 570 -20.18 -6.31 -15.27
CA GLY A 570 -19.76 -5.99 -13.90
C GLY A 570 -20.06 -7.14 -12.93
N TRP A 571 -21.29 -7.66 -12.94
CA TRP A 571 -21.65 -8.81 -12.10
C TRP A 571 -20.91 -10.09 -12.48
N CYS A 572 -20.59 -10.31 -13.75
CA CYS A 572 -19.74 -11.42 -14.17
C CYS A 572 -18.32 -11.31 -13.58
N ILE A 573 -17.73 -10.11 -13.59
CA ILE A 573 -16.43 -9.84 -12.96
C ILE A 573 -16.51 -10.14 -11.44
N ALA A 574 -17.53 -9.62 -10.76
CA ALA A 574 -17.75 -9.88 -9.34
C ALA A 574 -17.91 -11.38 -9.04
N ALA A 575 -18.70 -12.09 -9.85
CA ALA A 575 -18.92 -13.52 -9.72
C ALA A 575 -17.63 -14.32 -9.90
N LEU A 576 -16.79 -13.99 -10.87
CA LEU A 576 -15.50 -14.67 -11.10
C LEU A 576 -14.56 -14.57 -9.89
N GLY A 577 -14.54 -13.41 -9.20
CA GLY A 577 -13.78 -13.22 -7.98
C GLY A 577 -14.36 -13.99 -6.79
N LEU A 578 -15.67 -13.93 -6.57
CA LEU A 578 -16.32 -14.58 -5.44
C LEU A 578 -16.41 -16.11 -5.58
N LEU A 579 -16.57 -16.63 -6.81
CA LEU A 579 -16.62 -18.07 -7.08
C LEU A 579 -15.30 -18.79 -6.75
N GLN A 580 -14.19 -18.05 -6.59
CA GLN A 580 -12.93 -18.65 -6.10
C GLN A 580 -13.13 -19.31 -4.73
N LEU A 581 -13.99 -18.76 -3.86
CA LEU A 581 -14.28 -19.36 -2.55
C LEU A 581 -14.86 -20.78 -2.66
N PRO A 582 -16.03 -21.00 -3.30
CA PRO A 582 -16.62 -22.34 -3.39
C PRO A 582 -15.80 -23.28 -4.30
N ILE A 583 -15.23 -22.80 -5.41
CA ILE A 583 -14.49 -23.67 -6.36
C ILE A 583 -13.30 -24.33 -5.66
N TRP A 584 -12.45 -23.53 -5.00
CA TRP A 584 -11.29 -24.05 -4.30
C TRP A 584 -11.65 -24.79 -3.02
N GLY A 585 -12.75 -24.43 -2.36
CA GLY A 585 -13.28 -25.19 -1.22
C GLY A 585 -13.71 -26.60 -1.59
N ILE A 586 -14.47 -26.76 -2.68
CA ILE A 586 -14.88 -28.07 -3.19
C ILE A 586 -13.65 -28.89 -3.62
N TYR A 587 -12.71 -28.26 -4.33
CA TYR A 587 -11.46 -28.91 -4.73
C TYR A 587 -10.64 -29.38 -3.52
N ALA A 588 -10.53 -28.55 -2.48
CA ALA A 588 -9.82 -28.91 -1.25
C ALA A 588 -10.48 -30.10 -0.55
N ILE A 589 -11.81 -30.10 -0.40
CA ILE A 589 -12.57 -31.20 0.21
C ILE A 589 -12.37 -32.50 -0.58
N TYR A 590 -12.42 -32.44 -1.91
CA TYR A 590 -12.22 -33.62 -2.76
C TYR A 590 -10.85 -34.28 -2.53
N LYS A 591 -9.80 -33.45 -2.37
CA LYS A 591 -8.40 -33.87 -2.23
C LYS A 591 -8.04 -34.40 -0.84
N GLN A 592 -8.84 -34.13 0.20
CA GLN A 592 -8.54 -34.61 1.55
C GLN A 592 -8.66 -36.13 1.68
N GLU A 593 -7.80 -36.71 2.51
CA GLU A 593 -7.87 -38.10 2.94
C GLU A 593 -9.10 -38.29 3.86
N GLY A 594 -9.95 -39.27 3.56
CA GLY A 594 -11.14 -39.58 4.36
C GLY A 594 -12.01 -40.65 3.67
N LYS A 595 -12.58 -41.57 4.46
CA LYS A 595 -13.44 -42.65 3.94
C LYS A 595 -14.86 -42.16 3.66
N THR A 596 -15.32 -41.18 4.44
CA THR A 596 -16.64 -40.55 4.28
C THR A 596 -16.52 -39.09 3.83
N LEU A 597 -17.57 -38.56 3.20
CA LEU A 597 -17.63 -37.15 2.83
C LEU A 597 -17.52 -36.24 4.07
N SER A 598 -18.11 -36.64 5.19
CA SER A 598 -18.05 -35.88 6.46
C SER A 598 -16.61 -35.78 7.00
N GLU A 599 -15.84 -36.88 6.96
CA GLU A 599 -14.42 -36.87 7.34
C GLU A 599 -13.60 -35.96 6.43
N LYS A 600 -13.83 -36.01 5.11
CA LYS A 600 -13.14 -35.15 4.15
C LYS A 600 -13.42 -33.67 4.41
N VAL A 601 -14.68 -33.32 4.66
CA VAL A 601 -15.08 -31.95 5.02
C VAL A 601 -14.39 -31.53 6.31
N MET A 602 -14.47 -32.33 7.37
CA MET A 602 -13.84 -32.01 8.65
C MET A 602 -12.31 -31.83 8.52
N ASN A 603 -11.65 -32.69 7.75
CA ASN A 603 -10.21 -32.60 7.50
C ASN A 603 -9.84 -31.37 6.66
N ALA A 604 -10.72 -30.89 5.78
CA ALA A 604 -10.49 -29.70 4.97
C ALA A 604 -10.54 -28.40 5.80
N PHE A 605 -11.25 -28.39 6.94
CA PHE A 605 -11.29 -27.26 7.87
C PHE A 605 -10.25 -27.34 9.00
N ARG A 606 -9.33 -28.32 8.95
CA ARG A 606 -8.21 -28.44 9.89
C ARG A 606 -6.89 -28.06 9.21
N PRO A 607 -5.91 -27.54 9.96
CA PRO A 607 -4.58 -27.30 9.42
C PRO A 607 -3.99 -28.58 8.81
N THR A 608 -3.31 -28.44 7.68
CA THR A 608 -2.62 -29.57 7.05
C THR A 608 -1.53 -30.13 7.96
N ARG A 609 -1.13 -31.39 7.73
CA ARG A 609 -0.02 -32.02 8.48
C ARG A 609 1.31 -31.25 8.38
N ASN A 610 1.51 -30.53 7.28
CA ASN A 610 2.69 -29.71 7.03
C ASN A 610 2.51 -28.25 7.46
N TRP A 611 1.39 -27.86 8.10
CA TRP A 611 1.22 -26.51 8.63
C TRP A 611 2.23 -26.18 9.74
N GLY A 612 2.57 -24.90 9.86
CA GLY A 612 3.60 -24.39 10.77
C GLY A 612 4.74 -23.68 10.02
N PRO A 613 5.83 -23.33 10.73
CA PRO A 613 7.01 -22.72 10.15
C PRO A 613 7.54 -23.55 8.98
N ILE A 614 7.96 -22.89 7.90
CA ILE A 614 8.50 -23.59 6.72
C ILE A 614 9.87 -24.23 6.99
N ASP A 615 10.64 -23.64 7.91
CA ASP A 615 11.92 -24.18 8.35
C ASP A 615 11.69 -25.48 9.13
N PRO A 616 12.27 -26.62 8.71
CA PRO A 616 12.08 -27.91 9.38
C PRO A 616 12.48 -27.91 10.85
N THR A 617 13.51 -27.15 11.23
CA THR A 617 14.03 -27.08 12.61
C THR A 617 13.03 -26.33 13.50
N LEU A 618 12.61 -25.14 13.08
CA LEU A 618 11.59 -24.35 13.77
C LEU A 618 10.24 -25.08 13.83
N ASN A 619 9.88 -25.84 12.80
CA ASN A 619 8.65 -26.61 12.79
C ASN A 619 8.66 -27.72 13.87
N GLN A 620 9.81 -28.38 14.07
CA GLN A 620 9.97 -29.38 15.12
C GLN A 620 9.89 -28.75 16.52
N GLU A 621 10.53 -27.59 16.72
CA GLU A 621 10.45 -26.84 17.98
C GLU A 621 9.02 -26.40 18.28
N TYR A 622 8.31 -25.87 17.27
CA TYR A 622 6.92 -25.45 17.39
C TYR A 622 5.99 -26.62 17.77
N LYS A 623 6.19 -27.80 17.15
CA LYS A 623 5.43 -29.01 17.50
C LYS A 623 5.68 -29.43 18.95
N LYS A 624 6.93 -29.36 19.44
CA LYS A 624 7.24 -29.63 20.84
C LYS A 624 6.56 -28.62 21.77
N PHE A 625 6.59 -27.34 21.42
CA PHE A 625 5.95 -26.26 22.17
C PHE A 625 4.44 -26.48 22.31
N ILE A 626 3.73 -26.85 21.23
CA ILE A 626 2.29 -27.15 21.30
C ILE A 626 1.98 -28.38 22.14
N HIS A 627 2.84 -29.41 22.14
CA HIS A 627 2.63 -30.66 22.87
C HIS A 627 3.03 -30.61 24.35
N GLN A 628 3.73 -29.56 24.80
CA GLN A 628 4.17 -29.38 26.19
C GLN A 628 3.15 -28.65 27.08
N GLU A 629 2.15 -28.01 26.49
CA GLU A 629 0.94 -27.48 27.15
C GLU A 629 -0.26 -28.40 26.92
#